data_AF-A0A962IXS0-F1
#
_entry.id   AF-A0A962IXS0-F1
#
_cell.length_a   1.000
_cell.length_b   1.000
_cell.length_c   1.000
_cell.angle_alpha   90.00
_cell.angle_beta   90.00
_cell.angle_gamma   90.00
#
_symmetry.space_group_name_H-M   'P 1'
#
loop_
_entity.id
_entity.type
_entity.pdbx_description
1 polymer ?
#
loop_
_entity_poly.entity_id
_entity_poly.type
_entity_poly.pdbx_seq_one_letter_code
_entity_poly.pdbx_strand_id
1 'polypeptide(L)'
;MKLHLLTRNRQEASQPGCAVSLKIFDYLDSPYALPVFRVSGHYLLALICYLTPSVGENHILLAWILALVIAPVTLLLNIWLSKSAYTAYDSFIDLGSALLVVHIIPESWHLIMLVGLVVALSPAFISQSESYRYYMISLTMLTAGMALAGWLHQVPGWGLPVLILIVISPAVIIFARWQTNQSRALIQEAQRTESLSLIAGGVAHDFNNILTSVMGNAEYALKELEPDHPVRPLLEEVLAAANRAGLLSRQLLTISGRQ
;
A
#
# COMPACT_ATOMS: atom_id res chain seq x y z
N MET A 1 -3.03 20.41 -0.79
CA MET A 1 -2.81 19.91 -2.17
C MET A 1 -3.08 18.39 -2.37
N LYS A 2 -3.57 17.63 -1.37
CA LYS A 2 -4.03 16.23 -1.56
C LYS A 2 -5.35 16.10 -2.34
N LEU A 3 -6.21 17.12 -2.29
CA LEU A 3 -7.50 17.12 -2.99
C LEU A 3 -7.36 17.29 -4.51
N HIS A 4 -6.32 18.00 -4.98
CA HIS A 4 -6.17 18.38 -6.38
C HIS A 4 -5.59 17.26 -7.27
N LEU A 5 -4.79 16.36 -6.67
CA LEU A 5 -4.29 15.15 -7.35
C LEU A 5 -5.38 14.07 -7.45
N LEU A 6 -6.30 13.99 -6.48
CA LEU A 6 -7.47 13.10 -6.55
C LEU A 6 -8.48 13.55 -7.62
N THR A 7 -8.58 14.85 -7.91
CA THR A 7 -9.46 15.36 -8.97
C THR A 7 -8.91 15.14 -10.38
N ARG A 8 -7.59 15.13 -10.57
CA ARG A 8 -6.98 14.93 -11.90
C ARG A 8 -7.09 13.49 -12.37
N ASN A 9 -6.89 12.51 -11.48
CA ASN A 9 -7.13 11.09 -11.79
C ASN A 9 -8.62 10.75 -12.00
N ARG A 10 -9.56 11.60 -11.53
CA ARG A 10 -11.00 11.40 -11.76
C ARG A 10 -11.46 11.74 -13.18
N GLN A 11 -10.76 12.63 -13.90
CA GLN A 11 -11.18 13.03 -15.25
C GLN A 11 -10.76 12.02 -16.32
N GLU A 12 -9.62 11.33 -16.14
CA GLU A 12 -9.19 10.23 -17.02
C GLU A 12 -10.04 8.94 -16.84
N ALA A 13 -10.71 8.78 -15.69
CA ALA A 13 -11.57 7.64 -15.38
C ALA A 13 -12.99 7.71 -16.00
N SER A 14 -13.26 8.70 -16.87
CA SER A 14 -14.57 8.92 -17.51
C SER A 14 -14.88 8.01 -18.71
N GLN A 15 -14.01 7.02 -19.00
CA GLN A 15 -14.36 5.93 -19.91
C GLN A 15 -15.21 4.86 -19.19
N PRO A 16 -16.30 4.36 -19.78
CA PRO A 16 -17.25 3.46 -19.12
C PRO A 16 -16.64 2.12 -18.63
N GLY A 17 -15.45 1.72 -19.12
CA GLY A 17 -14.69 0.58 -18.60
C GLY A 17 -13.83 0.87 -17.36
N CYS A 18 -13.50 2.14 -17.08
CA CYS A 18 -12.58 2.53 -16.00
C CYS A 18 -13.29 2.67 -14.64
N ALA A 19 -14.59 3.03 -14.63
CA ALA A 19 -15.38 3.23 -13.41
C ALA A 19 -15.61 1.95 -12.58
N VAL A 20 -15.71 0.79 -13.24
CA VAL A 20 -15.79 -0.52 -12.57
C VAL A 20 -14.43 -0.89 -11.96
N SER A 21 -13.34 -0.63 -12.69
CA SER A 21 -11.99 -0.83 -12.19
C SER A 21 -11.72 0.01 -10.94
N LEU A 22 -12.11 1.30 -10.94
CA LEU A 22 -11.87 2.20 -9.80
C LEU A 22 -12.60 1.75 -8.52
N LYS A 23 -13.86 1.32 -8.63
CA LYS A 23 -14.63 0.82 -7.47
C LYS A 23 -14.09 -0.49 -6.92
N ILE A 24 -13.57 -1.36 -7.79
CA ILE A 24 -12.92 -2.61 -7.37
C ILE A 24 -11.62 -2.28 -6.64
N PHE A 25 -10.82 -1.34 -7.14
CA PHE A 25 -9.60 -0.88 -6.47
C PHE A 25 -9.89 -0.21 -5.11
N ASP A 26 -10.88 0.67 -5.04
CA ASP A 26 -11.30 1.30 -3.77
C ASP A 26 -11.80 0.27 -2.75
N TYR A 27 -12.48 -0.79 -3.21
CA TYR A 27 -12.90 -1.90 -2.36
C TYR A 27 -11.71 -2.75 -1.91
N LEU A 28 -10.78 -3.08 -2.81
CA LEU A 28 -9.55 -3.83 -2.50
C LEU A 28 -8.66 -3.11 -1.49
N ASP A 29 -8.68 -1.77 -1.45
CA ASP A 29 -7.98 -0.97 -0.44
C ASP A 29 -8.72 -0.86 0.91
N SER A 30 -9.94 -1.40 1.01
CA SER A 30 -10.71 -1.39 2.26
C SER A 30 -10.18 -2.44 3.25
N PRO A 31 -10.25 -2.18 4.57
CA PRO A 31 -9.87 -3.16 5.59
C PRO A 31 -10.74 -4.43 5.57
N TYR A 32 -11.84 -4.43 4.82
CA TYR A 32 -12.81 -5.53 4.75
C TYR A 32 -12.61 -6.45 3.54
N ALA A 33 -11.84 -6.05 2.53
CA ALA A 33 -11.66 -6.84 1.30
C ALA A 33 -10.97 -8.19 1.56
N LEU A 34 -9.95 -8.20 2.42
CA LEU A 34 -9.19 -9.40 2.73
C LEU A 34 -10.05 -10.48 3.44
N PRO A 35 -10.83 -10.14 4.50
CA PRO A 35 -11.82 -11.05 5.08
C PRO A 35 -12.75 -11.67 4.04
N VAL A 36 -13.36 -10.83 3.21
CA VAL A 36 -14.38 -11.26 2.26
C VAL A 36 -13.77 -12.21 1.23
N PHE A 37 -12.58 -11.90 0.74
CA PHE A 37 -11.88 -12.75 -0.22
C PHE A 37 -11.53 -14.12 0.38
N ARG A 38 -10.99 -14.17 1.60
CA ARG A 38 -10.64 -15.44 2.27
C ARG A 38 -11.86 -16.29 2.61
N VAL A 39 -12.91 -15.66 3.13
CA VAL A 39 -14.17 -16.36 3.43
C VAL A 39 -14.78 -16.91 2.13
N SER A 40 -14.74 -16.14 1.04
CA SER A 40 -15.21 -16.63 -0.27
C SER A 40 -14.40 -17.83 -0.79
N GLY A 41 -13.09 -17.87 -0.52
CA GLY A 41 -12.24 -19.01 -0.85
C GLY A 41 -12.64 -20.30 -0.10
N HIS A 42 -12.98 -20.20 1.18
CA HIS A 42 -13.47 -21.34 1.96
C HIS A 42 -14.83 -21.86 1.46
N TYR A 43 -15.75 -20.96 1.09
CA TYR A 43 -17.02 -21.36 0.47
C TYR A 43 -16.83 -21.98 -0.91
N LEU A 44 -15.87 -21.49 -1.71
CA LEU A 44 -15.53 -22.11 -2.99
C LEU A 44 -14.96 -23.52 -2.79
N LEU A 45 -14.10 -23.71 -1.79
CA LEU A 45 -13.57 -25.02 -1.43
C LEU A 45 -14.69 -25.97 -0.96
N ALA A 46 -15.63 -25.47 -0.16
CA ALA A 46 -16.82 -26.22 0.25
C ALA A 46 -17.68 -26.65 -0.95
N LEU A 47 -17.89 -25.73 -1.91
CA LEU A 47 -18.62 -26.01 -3.14
C LEU A 47 -17.93 -27.08 -3.99
N ILE A 48 -16.60 -26.99 -4.13
CA ILE A 48 -15.81 -28.00 -4.85
C ILE A 48 -15.94 -29.38 -4.17
N CYS A 49 -15.88 -29.43 -2.84
CA CYS A 49 -16.09 -30.68 -2.09
C CYS A 49 -17.50 -31.25 -2.32
N TYR A 50 -18.52 -30.39 -2.34
CA TYR A 50 -19.91 -30.79 -2.58
C TYR A 50 -20.14 -31.31 -4.00
N LEU A 51 -19.52 -30.67 -5.00
CA LEU A 51 -19.69 -31.00 -6.42
C LEU A 51 -18.82 -32.17 -6.91
N THR A 52 -18.04 -32.81 -6.04
CA THR A 52 -17.18 -33.95 -6.39
C THR A 52 -17.81 -35.27 -5.89
N PRO A 53 -18.73 -35.90 -6.65
CA PRO A 53 -19.47 -37.09 -6.20
C PRO A 53 -18.65 -38.39 -6.15
N SER A 54 -17.43 -38.42 -6.69
CA SER A 54 -16.57 -39.61 -6.74
C SER A 54 -15.99 -40.05 -5.38
N VAL A 55 -16.41 -39.44 -4.27
CA VAL A 55 -15.64 -39.41 -3.00
C VAL A 55 -16.36 -40.09 -1.83
N GLY A 56 -17.56 -40.66 -2.03
CA GLY A 56 -18.32 -41.35 -0.97
C GLY A 56 -18.82 -40.41 0.14
N GLU A 57 -19.61 -40.85 1.12
CA GLU A 57 -20.43 -39.97 2.01
C GLU A 57 -19.66 -38.84 2.76
N ASN A 58 -18.34 -38.94 2.91
CA ASN A 58 -17.50 -37.99 3.66
C ASN A 58 -17.32 -36.62 2.98
N HIS A 59 -17.48 -36.49 1.66
CA HIS A 59 -17.31 -35.19 0.97
C HIS A 59 -18.41 -34.17 1.34
N ILE A 60 -19.62 -34.64 1.62
CA ILE A 60 -20.74 -33.81 2.07
C ILE A 60 -20.47 -33.28 3.47
N LEU A 61 -20.02 -34.15 4.38
CA LEU A 61 -19.64 -33.74 5.75
C LEU A 61 -18.53 -32.69 5.73
N LEU A 62 -17.52 -32.88 4.89
CA LEU A 62 -16.43 -31.92 4.72
C LEU A 62 -16.88 -30.57 4.16
N ALA A 63 -17.77 -30.58 3.16
CA ALA A 63 -18.34 -29.36 2.61
C ALA A 63 -19.09 -28.57 3.70
N TRP A 64 -19.83 -29.25 4.59
CA TRP A 64 -20.48 -28.62 5.73
C TRP A 64 -19.49 -28.09 6.76
N ILE A 65 -18.41 -28.80 7.07
CA ILE A 65 -17.36 -28.32 8.00
C ILE A 65 -16.70 -27.03 7.46
N LEU A 66 -16.38 -27.00 6.17
CA LEU A 66 -15.79 -25.83 5.52
C LEU A 66 -16.75 -24.63 5.53
N ALA A 67 -18.02 -24.86 5.18
CA ALA A 67 -19.03 -23.80 5.05
C ALA A 67 -19.59 -23.29 6.39
N LEU A 68 -19.80 -24.17 7.38
CA LEU A 68 -20.48 -23.83 8.64
C LEU A 68 -19.54 -23.68 9.85
N VAL A 69 -18.29 -24.15 9.77
CA VAL A 69 -17.34 -24.02 10.87
C VAL A 69 -16.17 -23.13 10.46
N ILE A 70 -15.45 -23.50 9.40
CA ILE A 70 -14.20 -22.83 9.04
C ILE A 70 -14.45 -21.41 8.52
N ALA A 71 -15.39 -21.23 7.57
CA ALA A 71 -15.70 -19.91 7.02
C ALA A 71 -16.25 -18.93 8.10
N PRO A 72 -17.18 -19.32 9.00
CA PRO A 72 -17.64 -18.45 10.09
C PRO A 72 -16.57 -18.16 11.15
N VAL A 73 -15.73 -19.14 11.51
CA VAL A 73 -14.61 -18.91 12.45
C VAL A 73 -13.61 -17.92 11.87
N THR A 74 -13.27 -18.05 10.58
CA THR A 74 -12.40 -17.10 9.88
C THR A 74 -13.00 -15.69 9.91
N LEU A 75 -14.31 -15.55 9.67
CA LEU A 75 -14.99 -14.27 9.73
C LEU A 75 -14.99 -13.65 11.14
N LEU A 76 -15.29 -14.45 12.17
CA LEU A 76 -15.36 -14.00 13.56
C LEU A 76 -13.99 -13.58 14.10
N LEU A 77 -12.95 -14.35 13.81
CA LEU A 77 -11.58 -14.00 14.18
C LEU A 77 -11.13 -12.70 13.52
N ASN A 78 -11.57 -12.46 12.28
CA ASN A 78 -11.32 -11.23 11.56
C ASN A 78 -11.91 -9.99 12.25
N ILE A 79 -13.12 -10.13 12.80
CA ILE A 79 -13.80 -9.04 13.52
C ILE A 79 -13.15 -8.79 14.88
N TRP A 80 -12.62 -9.83 15.53
CA TRP A 80 -12.23 -9.78 16.94
C TRP A 80 -10.73 -9.50 17.17
N LEU A 81 -9.86 -9.88 16.23
CA LEU A 81 -8.41 -9.80 16.42
C LEU A 81 -7.80 -8.51 15.90
N SER A 82 -6.72 -8.07 16.55
CA SER A 82 -5.87 -6.99 16.05
C SER A 82 -5.17 -7.40 14.74
N LYS A 83 -4.86 -6.44 13.87
CA LYS A 83 -4.33 -6.66 12.51
C LYS A 83 -3.12 -7.62 12.45
N SER A 84 -2.25 -7.60 13.46
CA SER A 84 -1.06 -8.47 13.55
C SER A 84 -1.36 -9.88 14.03
N ALA A 85 -2.32 -10.06 14.95
CA ALA A 85 -2.74 -11.37 15.41
C ALA A 85 -3.62 -12.05 14.35
N TYR A 86 -4.57 -11.30 13.79
CA TYR A 86 -5.48 -11.72 12.72
C TYR A 86 -4.76 -12.44 11.57
N THR A 87 -3.69 -11.84 11.03
CA THR A 87 -2.96 -12.38 9.87
C THR A 87 -2.21 -13.69 10.16
N ALA A 88 -1.78 -13.90 11.42
CA ALA A 88 -1.15 -15.14 11.84
C ALA A 88 -2.16 -16.28 11.95
N TYR A 89 -3.29 -16.05 12.65
CA TYR A 89 -4.30 -17.09 12.88
C TYR A 89 -4.95 -17.62 11.60
N ASP A 90 -5.29 -16.73 10.66
CA ASP A 90 -5.86 -17.17 9.39
C ASP A 90 -4.91 -18.08 8.59
N SER A 91 -3.60 -17.88 8.69
CA SER A 91 -2.62 -18.73 7.99
C SER A 91 -2.67 -20.18 8.50
N PHE A 92 -2.95 -20.36 9.79
CA PHE A 92 -3.16 -21.69 10.37
C PHE A 92 -4.49 -22.29 9.94
N ILE A 93 -5.55 -21.48 9.78
CA ILE A 93 -6.87 -21.93 9.34
C ILE A 93 -6.82 -22.38 7.87
N ASP A 94 -6.16 -21.60 7.01
CA ASP A 94 -5.96 -21.95 5.61
C ASP A 94 -5.13 -23.24 5.47
N LEU A 95 -4.07 -23.38 6.27
CA LEU A 95 -3.26 -24.61 6.32
C LEU A 95 -4.09 -25.81 6.79
N GLY A 96 -4.82 -25.65 7.88
CA GLY A 96 -5.65 -26.71 8.47
C GLY A 96 -6.75 -27.16 7.53
N SER A 97 -7.43 -26.22 6.86
CA SER A 97 -8.45 -26.54 5.86
C SER A 97 -7.85 -27.28 4.66
N ALA A 98 -6.72 -26.83 4.11
CA ALA A 98 -6.04 -27.51 3.01
C ALA A 98 -5.63 -28.95 3.38
N LEU A 99 -5.04 -29.15 4.57
CA LEU A 99 -4.66 -30.48 5.06
C LEU A 99 -5.88 -31.39 5.24
N LEU A 100 -6.96 -30.88 5.83
CA LEU A 100 -8.21 -31.63 6.03
C LEU A 100 -8.81 -32.09 4.69
N VAL A 101 -8.84 -31.21 3.68
CA VAL A 101 -9.39 -31.57 2.37
C VAL A 101 -8.52 -32.59 1.65
N VAL A 102 -7.19 -32.44 1.67
CA VAL A 102 -6.28 -33.44 1.05
C VAL A 102 -6.42 -34.79 1.73
N HIS A 103 -6.61 -34.82 3.05
CA HIS A 103 -6.77 -36.07 3.80
C HIS A 103 -8.02 -36.85 3.40
N ILE A 104 -9.12 -36.14 3.14
CA ILE A 104 -10.42 -36.73 2.85
C ILE A 104 -10.61 -36.98 1.35
N ILE A 105 -10.02 -36.11 0.49
CA ILE A 105 -10.20 -36.13 -0.97
C ILE A 105 -8.84 -36.05 -1.69
N PRO A 106 -8.01 -37.10 -1.63
CA PRO A 106 -6.69 -37.10 -2.27
C PRO A 106 -6.75 -37.00 -3.80
N GLU A 107 -7.85 -37.47 -4.42
CA GLU A 107 -8.03 -37.46 -5.88
C GLU A 107 -8.25 -36.04 -6.46
N SER A 108 -8.78 -35.11 -5.66
CA SER A 108 -9.09 -33.74 -6.10
C SER A 108 -7.99 -32.73 -5.79
N TRP A 109 -6.77 -33.20 -5.52
CA TRP A 109 -5.69 -32.38 -4.97
C TRP A 109 -5.31 -31.18 -5.84
N HIS A 110 -5.38 -31.27 -7.17
CA HIS A 110 -5.06 -30.16 -8.07
C HIS A 110 -5.98 -28.95 -7.88
N LEU A 111 -7.28 -29.17 -7.63
CA LEU A 111 -8.23 -28.09 -7.34
C LEU A 111 -7.97 -27.48 -5.95
N ILE A 112 -7.65 -28.32 -4.96
CA ILE A 112 -7.29 -27.88 -3.61
C ILE A 112 -6.04 -26.99 -3.66
N MET A 113 -5.05 -27.38 -4.46
CA MET A 113 -3.84 -26.60 -4.70
C MET A 113 -4.14 -25.22 -5.29
N LEU A 114 -5.01 -25.16 -6.30
CA LEU A 114 -5.35 -23.90 -6.97
C LEU A 114 -6.10 -22.95 -6.03
N VAL A 115 -7.05 -23.46 -5.25
CA VAL A 115 -7.79 -22.65 -4.26
C VAL A 115 -6.88 -22.22 -3.10
N GLY A 116 -6.06 -23.13 -2.55
CA GLY A 116 -5.11 -22.81 -1.49
C GLY A 116 -4.08 -21.77 -1.94
N LEU A 117 -3.63 -21.84 -3.20
CA LEU A 117 -2.75 -20.83 -3.78
C LEU A 117 -3.41 -19.46 -3.88
N VAL A 118 -4.64 -19.40 -4.38
CA VAL A 118 -5.41 -18.15 -4.48
C VAL A 118 -5.64 -17.53 -3.11
N VAL A 119 -5.97 -18.34 -2.11
CA VAL A 119 -6.16 -17.89 -0.72
C VAL A 119 -4.85 -17.38 -0.11
N ALA A 120 -3.72 -18.08 -0.29
CA ALA A 120 -2.43 -17.65 0.24
C ALA A 120 -1.82 -16.45 -0.49
N LEU A 121 -2.16 -16.24 -1.76
CA LEU A 121 -1.78 -15.03 -2.51
C LEU A 121 -2.69 -13.85 -2.22
N SER A 122 -3.89 -14.05 -1.66
CA SER A 122 -4.84 -12.97 -1.37
C SER A 122 -4.27 -11.78 -0.56
N PRO A 123 -3.39 -11.98 0.45
CA PRO A 123 -2.80 -10.87 1.19
C PRO A 123 -1.85 -10.02 0.34
N ALA A 124 -1.25 -10.59 -0.72
CA ALA A 124 -0.34 -9.89 -1.63
C ALA A 124 -1.06 -8.88 -2.53
N PHE A 125 -2.35 -9.11 -2.83
CA PHE A 125 -3.15 -8.22 -3.67
C PHE A 125 -3.85 -7.10 -2.89
N ILE A 126 -4.07 -7.28 -1.58
CA ILE A 126 -5.04 -6.49 -0.81
C ILE A 126 -4.40 -5.65 0.31
N SER A 127 -3.15 -5.92 0.73
CA SER A 127 -2.64 -5.34 1.99
C SER A 127 -1.40 -4.42 1.89
N GLN A 128 -1.47 -3.28 2.59
CA GLN A 128 -0.47 -2.19 2.64
C GLN A 128 0.82 -2.52 3.43
N SER A 129 1.93 -1.90 2.98
CA SER A 129 3.28 -1.57 3.52
C SER A 129 4.00 -2.35 4.63
N GLU A 130 3.37 -3.28 5.36
CA GLU A 130 3.99 -4.11 6.42
C GLU A 130 3.69 -5.61 6.20
N SER A 131 2.84 -5.94 5.23
CA SER A 131 2.26 -7.27 5.07
C SER A 131 3.16 -8.34 4.46
N TYR A 132 4.32 -7.96 3.90
CA TYR A 132 5.20 -8.91 3.22
C TYR A 132 5.76 -9.99 4.17
N ARG A 133 5.94 -9.69 5.46
CA ARG A 133 6.40 -10.66 6.46
C ARG A 133 5.37 -11.76 6.68
N TYR A 134 4.09 -11.39 6.68
CA TYR A 134 2.97 -12.31 6.86
C TYR A 134 2.75 -13.16 5.60
N TYR A 135 2.88 -12.56 4.41
CA TYR A 135 2.90 -13.29 3.13
C TYR A 135 3.93 -14.43 3.14
N MET A 136 5.14 -14.16 3.63
CA MET A 136 6.18 -15.18 3.72
C MET A 136 5.80 -16.32 4.65
N ILE A 137 5.19 -16.03 5.80
CA ILE A 137 4.75 -17.07 6.73
C ILE A 137 3.64 -17.91 6.10
N SER A 138 2.58 -17.29 5.58
CA SER A 138 1.45 -18.01 4.98
C SER A 138 1.87 -18.88 3.81
N LEU A 139 2.70 -18.36 2.90
CA LEU A 139 3.15 -19.11 1.74
C LEU A 139 4.09 -20.25 2.13
N THR A 140 5.00 -20.04 3.07
CA THR A 140 5.90 -21.10 3.56
C THR A 140 5.10 -22.21 4.24
N MET A 141 4.15 -21.85 5.10
CA MET A 141 3.28 -22.81 5.77
C MET A 141 2.43 -23.60 4.78
N LEU A 142 1.84 -22.93 3.78
CA LEU A 142 1.08 -23.59 2.72
C LEU A 142 1.95 -24.58 1.95
N THR A 143 3.13 -24.16 1.48
CA THR A 143 4.04 -25.05 0.75
C THR A 143 4.48 -26.26 1.57
N ALA A 144 4.78 -26.07 2.85
CA ALA A 144 5.15 -27.14 3.76
C ALA A 144 3.99 -28.11 4.00
N GLY A 145 2.78 -27.60 4.22
CA GLY A 145 1.58 -28.41 4.38
C GLY A 145 1.25 -29.23 3.14
N MET A 146 1.35 -28.62 1.97
CA MET A 146 1.12 -29.29 0.69
C MET A 146 2.15 -30.41 0.43
N ALA A 147 3.43 -30.15 0.71
CA ALA A 147 4.48 -31.16 0.60
C ALA A 147 4.24 -32.33 1.56
N LEU A 148 3.88 -32.02 2.82
CA LEU A 148 3.58 -33.04 3.84
C LEU A 148 2.37 -33.89 3.46
N ALA A 149 1.28 -33.27 3.00
CA ALA A 149 0.06 -33.98 2.64
C ALA A 149 0.25 -34.83 1.38
N GLY A 150 0.91 -34.30 0.35
CA GLY A 150 1.25 -35.04 -0.86
C GLY A 150 2.13 -36.26 -0.57
N TRP A 151 3.08 -36.12 0.37
CA TRP A 151 3.92 -37.22 0.84
C TRP A 151 3.14 -38.28 1.63
N LEU A 152 2.35 -37.86 2.64
CA LEU A 152 1.57 -38.76 3.49
C LEU A 152 0.55 -39.59 2.68
N HIS A 153 -0.09 -38.97 1.69
CA HIS A 153 -1.12 -39.61 0.88
C HIS A 153 -0.57 -40.23 -0.41
N GLN A 154 0.75 -40.24 -0.62
CA GLN A 154 1.42 -40.77 -1.81
C GLN A 154 0.82 -40.29 -3.14
N VAL A 155 0.45 -39.01 -3.20
CA VAL A 155 -0.28 -38.43 -4.35
C VAL A 155 0.63 -38.33 -5.58
N PRO A 156 0.33 -38.95 -6.73
CA PRO A 156 1.20 -38.85 -7.90
C PRO A 156 1.34 -37.39 -8.37
N GLY A 157 2.58 -36.94 -8.58
CA GLY A 157 2.86 -35.60 -9.12
C GLY A 157 2.83 -34.45 -8.11
N TRP A 158 2.73 -34.71 -6.80
CA TRP A 158 2.71 -33.66 -5.75
C TRP A 158 3.91 -32.71 -5.78
N GLY A 159 5.07 -33.19 -6.26
CA GLY A 159 6.31 -32.41 -6.27
C GLY A 159 6.29 -31.21 -7.22
N LEU A 160 5.61 -31.30 -8.37
CA LEU A 160 5.68 -30.24 -9.38
C LEU A 160 5.04 -28.92 -8.90
N PRO A 161 3.83 -28.90 -8.31
CA PRO A 161 3.25 -27.66 -7.80
C PRO A 161 3.99 -27.10 -6.57
N VAL A 162 4.54 -27.96 -5.72
CA VAL A 162 5.38 -27.52 -4.59
C VAL A 162 6.65 -26.84 -5.10
N LEU A 163 7.30 -27.40 -6.14
CA LEU A 163 8.45 -26.76 -6.79
C LEU A 163 8.08 -25.42 -7.43
N ILE A 164 6.95 -25.35 -8.14
CA ILE A 164 6.45 -24.09 -8.72
C ILE A 164 6.26 -23.04 -7.62
N LEU A 165 5.69 -23.40 -6.48
CA LEU A 165 5.49 -22.48 -5.35
C LEU A 165 6.80 -22.01 -4.75
N ILE A 166 7.78 -22.91 -4.58
CA ILE A 166 9.11 -22.58 -4.08
C ILE A 166 9.82 -21.59 -5.02
N VAL A 167 9.65 -21.74 -6.33
CA VAL A 167 10.27 -20.87 -7.34
C VAL A 167 9.57 -19.51 -7.47
N ILE A 168 8.24 -19.47 -7.38
CA ILE A 168 7.45 -18.23 -7.50
C ILE A 168 7.52 -17.39 -6.21
N SER A 169 7.63 -18.04 -5.05
CA SER A 169 7.66 -17.40 -3.73
C SER A 169 8.65 -16.23 -3.63
N PRO A 170 9.95 -16.38 -3.96
CA PRO A 170 10.92 -15.29 -3.93
C PRO A 170 10.53 -14.09 -4.80
N ALA A 171 9.99 -14.35 -5.99
CA ALA A 171 9.62 -13.30 -6.92
C ALA A 171 8.48 -12.43 -6.36
N VAL A 172 7.47 -13.05 -5.75
CA VAL A 172 6.36 -12.31 -5.12
C VAL A 172 6.82 -11.52 -3.89
N ILE A 173 7.75 -12.07 -3.11
CA ILE A 173 8.34 -11.37 -1.95
C ILE A 173 9.11 -10.12 -2.39
N ILE A 174 9.95 -10.26 -3.42
CA ILE A 174 10.73 -9.15 -3.99
C ILE A 174 9.78 -8.07 -4.53
N PHE A 175 8.74 -8.48 -5.26
CA PHE A 175 7.74 -7.57 -5.80
C PHE A 175 7.01 -6.80 -4.69
N ALA A 176 6.51 -7.49 -3.65
CA ALA A 176 5.81 -6.86 -2.53
C ALA A 176 6.71 -5.88 -1.75
N ARG A 177 7.99 -6.22 -1.57
CA ARG A 177 9.00 -5.33 -0.95
C ARG A 177 9.27 -4.10 -1.81
N TRP A 178 9.41 -4.29 -3.12
CA TRP A 178 9.66 -3.21 -4.05
C TRP A 178 8.51 -2.20 -4.04
N GLN A 179 7.26 -2.67 -4.11
CA GLN A 179 6.07 -1.81 -4.09
C GLN A 179 6.00 -0.97 -2.82
N THR A 180 6.28 -1.57 -1.67
CA THR A 180 6.28 -0.86 -0.37
C THR A 180 7.36 0.22 -0.32
N ASN A 181 8.57 -0.07 -0.79
CA ASN A 181 9.68 0.88 -0.75
C ASN A 181 9.45 2.06 -1.69
N GLN A 182 8.85 1.84 -2.86
CA GLN A 182 8.51 2.93 -3.78
C GLN A 182 7.50 3.90 -3.15
N SER A 183 6.42 3.39 -2.54
CA SER A 183 5.44 4.25 -1.86
C SER A 183 6.06 5.03 -0.70
N ARG A 184 6.95 4.42 0.09
CA ARG A 184 7.66 5.12 1.17
C ARG A 184 8.59 6.20 0.64
N ALA A 185 9.34 5.93 -0.42
CA ALA A 185 10.23 6.90 -1.05
C ALA A 185 9.45 8.11 -1.60
N LEU A 186 8.32 7.87 -2.28
CA LEU A 186 7.45 8.93 -2.78
C LEU A 186 6.87 9.80 -1.66
N ILE A 187 6.45 9.17 -0.54
CA ILE A 187 5.95 9.90 0.63
C ILE A 187 7.07 10.72 1.28
N GLN A 188 8.27 10.18 1.42
CA GLN A 188 9.41 10.90 1.99
C GLN A 188 9.79 12.10 1.12
N GLU A 189 9.81 11.94 -0.20
CA GLU A 189 10.10 13.04 -1.12
C GLU A 189 8.99 14.11 -1.09
N ALA A 190 7.72 13.70 -1.01
CA ALA A 190 6.60 14.62 -0.83
C ALA A 190 6.68 15.40 0.50
N GLN A 191 7.05 14.75 1.60
CA GLN A 191 7.23 15.40 2.90
C GLN A 191 8.44 16.35 2.92
N ARG A 192 9.53 15.96 2.26
CA ARG A 192 10.71 16.80 2.11
C ARG A 192 10.40 18.06 1.31
N THR A 193 9.70 17.93 0.19
CA THR A 193 9.29 19.07 -0.63
C THR A 193 8.27 19.96 0.09
N GLU A 194 7.31 19.39 0.82
CA GLU A 194 6.34 20.14 1.63
C GLU A 194 7.01 20.93 2.77
N SER A 195 7.93 20.32 3.51
CA SER A 195 8.67 20.99 4.59
C SER A 195 9.60 22.09 4.07
N LEU A 196 10.30 21.86 2.96
CA LEU A 196 11.10 22.90 2.29
C LEU A 196 10.24 24.08 1.83
N SER A 197 9.05 23.81 1.29
CA SER A 197 8.10 24.84 0.86
C SER A 197 7.56 25.67 2.02
N LEU A 198 7.33 25.05 3.18
CA LEU A 198 6.90 25.73 4.41
C LEU A 198 8.01 26.62 4.98
N ILE A 199 9.23 26.11 5.07
CA ILE A 199 10.40 26.84 5.59
C ILE A 199 10.75 28.01 4.65
N ALA A 200 10.75 27.78 3.33
CA ALA A 200 11.05 28.82 2.34
C ALA A 200 10.08 30.01 2.44
N GLY A 201 8.79 29.76 2.68
CA GLY A 201 7.81 30.84 2.83
C GLY A 201 7.95 31.66 4.12
N GLY A 202 8.23 31.01 5.25
CA GLY A 202 8.48 31.72 6.52
C GLY A 202 9.76 32.55 6.48
N VAL A 203 10.86 31.95 6.02
CA VAL A 203 12.16 32.63 5.91
C VAL A 203 12.12 33.78 4.90
N ALA A 204 11.47 33.60 3.74
CA ALA A 204 11.38 34.66 2.75
C ALA A 204 10.49 35.82 3.20
N HIS A 205 9.42 35.54 3.95
CA HIS A 205 8.60 36.58 4.56
C HIS A 205 9.41 37.43 5.54
N ASP A 206 10.14 36.79 6.46
CA ASP A 206 10.95 37.51 7.45
C ASP A 206 12.13 38.26 6.81
N PHE A 207 12.72 37.69 5.77
CA PHE A 207 13.75 38.38 4.98
C PHE A 207 13.21 39.63 4.28
N ASN A 208 12.01 39.55 3.69
CA ASN A 208 11.34 40.70 3.09
C ASN A 208 10.97 41.76 4.15
N ASN A 209 10.63 41.35 5.38
CA ASN A 209 10.38 42.30 6.47
C ASN A 209 11.63 43.11 6.83
N ILE A 210 12.78 42.43 6.93
CA ILE A 210 14.07 43.10 7.18
C ILE A 210 14.42 44.06 6.04
N LEU A 211 14.29 43.61 4.78
CA LEU A 211 14.53 44.47 3.62
C LEU A 211 13.63 45.69 3.62
N THR A 212 12.35 45.54 3.96
CA THR A 212 11.40 46.65 4.04
C THR A 212 11.84 47.68 5.09
N SER A 213 12.32 47.23 6.25
CA SER A 213 12.85 48.13 7.28
C SER A 213 14.14 48.84 6.83
N VAL A 214 15.07 48.13 6.20
CA VAL A 214 16.31 48.70 5.66
C VAL A 214 16.01 49.75 4.59
N MET A 215 15.10 49.44 3.66
CA MET A 215 14.67 50.39 2.63
C MET A 215 13.98 51.61 3.24
N GLY A 216 13.07 51.41 4.19
CA GLY A 216 12.39 52.51 4.87
C GLY A 216 13.34 53.47 5.59
N ASN A 217 14.34 52.94 6.29
CA ASN A 217 15.36 53.76 6.96
C ASN A 217 16.26 54.50 5.95
N ALA A 218 16.66 53.85 4.85
CA ALA A 218 17.47 54.48 3.82
C ALA A 218 16.70 55.57 3.04
N GLU A 219 15.43 55.33 2.72
CA GLU A 219 14.54 56.34 2.14
C GLU A 219 14.31 57.52 3.08
N TYR A 220 14.14 57.26 4.38
CA TYR A 220 14.00 58.31 5.39
C TYR A 220 15.28 59.17 5.49
N ALA A 221 16.45 58.53 5.58
CA ALA A 221 17.74 59.22 5.63
C ALA A 221 17.99 60.06 4.37
N LEU A 222 17.61 59.59 3.18
CA LEU A 222 17.71 60.35 1.93
C LEU A 222 16.81 61.60 1.90
N LYS A 223 15.66 61.58 2.60
CA LYS A 223 14.76 62.74 2.70
C LYS A 223 15.28 63.84 3.63
N GLU A 224 16.04 63.47 4.66
CA GLU A 224 16.65 64.40 5.63
C GLU A 224 17.96 65.03 5.12
N LEU A 225 18.60 64.42 4.11
CA LEU A 225 19.88 64.90 3.57
C LEU A 225 19.70 65.94 2.46
N GLU A 226 20.60 66.92 2.45
CA GLU A 226 20.74 67.89 1.35
C GLU A 226 21.09 67.18 0.02
N PRO A 227 20.73 67.78 -1.14
CA PRO A 227 20.98 67.21 -2.46
C PRO A 227 22.45 66.86 -2.75
N ASP A 228 23.38 67.68 -2.26
CA ASP A 228 24.83 67.54 -2.51
C ASP A 228 25.57 66.83 -1.38
N HIS A 229 24.85 66.22 -0.43
CA HIS A 229 25.48 65.58 0.72
C HIS A 229 26.31 64.35 0.29
N PRO A 230 27.58 64.22 0.72
CA PRO A 230 28.51 63.18 0.23
C PRO A 230 28.07 61.74 0.54
N VAL A 231 27.17 61.54 1.50
CA VAL A 231 26.63 60.22 1.89
C VAL A 231 25.43 59.79 1.03
N ARG A 232 24.82 60.72 0.29
CA ARG A 232 23.63 60.45 -0.54
C ARG A 232 23.83 59.31 -1.56
N PRO A 233 24.96 59.24 -2.31
CA PRO A 233 25.20 58.14 -3.26
C PRO A 233 25.31 56.77 -2.60
N LEU A 234 25.84 56.71 -1.36
CA LEU A 234 25.96 55.46 -0.61
C LEU A 234 24.59 54.92 -0.20
N LEU A 235 23.65 55.79 0.20
CA LEU A 235 22.28 55.39 0.54
C LEU A 235 21.47 54.95 -0.69
N GLU A 236 21.67 55.60 -1.83
CA GLU A 236 21.09 55.17 -3.10
C GLU A 236 21.59 53.76 -3.51
N GLU A 237 22.87 53.46 -3.27
CA GLU A 237 23.42 52.13 -3.52
C GLU A 237 22.85 51.07 -2.57
N VAL A 238 22.64 51.40 -1.29
CA VAL A 238 21.95 50.54 -0.32
C VAL A 238 20.53 50.21 -0.78
N LEU A 239 19.77 51.21 -1.24
CA LEU A 239 18.42 50.99 -1.79
C LEU A 239 18.44 50.12 -3.05
N ALA A 240 19.37 50.36 -3.96
CA ALA A 240 19.53 49.56 -5.16
C ALA A 240 19.92 48.10 -4.84
N ALA A 241 20.74 47.87 -3.82
CA ALA A 241 21.08 46.53 -3.35
C ALA A 241 19.89 45.83 -2.68
N ALA A 242 19.15 46.52 -1.81
CA ALA A 242 17.98 45.98 -1.12
C ALA A 242 16.86 45.59 -2.10
N ASN A 243 16.59 46.41 -3.13
CA ASN A 243 15.63 46.08 -4.18
C ASN A 243 16.03 44.83 -4.98
N ARG A 244 17.32 44.71 -5.32
CA ARG A 244 17.85 43.50 -5.99
C ARG A 244 17.69 42.25 -5.12
N ALA A 245 17.96 42.35 -3.82
CA ALA A 245 17.78 41.25 -2.87
C ALA A 245 16.30 40.82 -2.75
N GLY A 246 15.37 41.78 -2.78
CA GLY A 246 13.93 41.49 -2.78
C GLY A 246 13.45 40.75 -4.03
N LEU A 247 13.99 41.10 -5.21
CA LEU A 247 13.71 40.38 -6.47
C LEU A 247 14.24 38.94 -6.43
N LEU A 248 15.45 38.73 -5.93
CA LEU A 248 16.05 37.39 -5.74
C LEU A 248 15.23 36.54 -4.77
N SER A 249 14.76 37.11 -3.66
CA SER A 249 13.88 36.44 -2.69
C SER A 249 12.58 35.93 -3.34
N ARG A 250 11.94 36.75 -4.18
CA ARG A 250 10.73 36.34 -4.92
C ARG A 250 10.99 35.25 -5.95
N GLN A 251 12.15 35.28 -6.63
CA GLN A 251 12.55 34.22 -7.56
C GLN A 251 12.77 32.88 -6.85
N LEU A 252 13.39 32.89 -5.66
CA LEU A 252 13.57 31.69 -4.84
C LEU A 252 12.23 31.08 -4.39
N LEU A 253 11.26 31.92 -4.01
CA LEU A 253 9.90 31.47 -3.64
C LEU A 253 9.13 30.82 -4.80
N THR A 254 9.38 31.30 -6.02
CA THR A 254 8.79 30.76 -7.25
C THR A 254 9.31 29.36 -7.54
N ILE A 255 10.61 29.13 -7.29
CA ILE A 255 11.25 27.82 -7.40
C ILE A 255 10.74 26.85 -6.32
N SER A 256 10.42 27.35 -5.11
CA SER A 256 9.87 26.53 -4.01
C SER A 256 8.36 26.26 -4.09
N GLY A 257 7.69 26.64 -5.19
CA GLY A 257 6.28 26.26 -5.43
C GLY A 257 5.21 27.04 -4.65
N ARG A 258 5.50 28.29 -4.24
CA ARG A 258 4.55 29.18 -3.51
C ARG A 258 4.12 30.42 -4.30
N GLN A 259 3.68 30.25 -5.55
CA GLN A 259 2.84 31.25 -6.22
C GLN A 259 1.41 30.74 -6.37
#